data_AF-A0A534P9M4-F1
#
_entry.id   AF-A0A534P9M4-F1
#
_cell.length_a   1.000
_cell.length_b   1.000
_cell.length_c   1.000
_cell.angle_alpha   90.00
_cell.angle_beta   90.00
_cell.angle_gamma   90.00
#
_symmetry.space_group_name_H-M   'P 1'
#
loop_
_entity.id
_entity.type
_entity.pdbx_description
1 polymer ?
#
loop_
_entity_poly.entity_id
_entity_poly.type
_entity_poly.pdbx_seq_one_letter_code
_entity_poly.pdbx_strand_id
1 'polypeptide(L)'
;MRTANLAIVFTEIVGYADRLSRLTYEQSQRMLRLHEALVIPLFRAFRGRRVKTMGGTLLVAFESPTQAVLCGAAVQDRIWDWNQSVPEWDRIEVRVGANVGEVRLDKGDVFGEPVNIASRVLGLAGPGEVVFAESIWLSMNRNEVDADDGGLVTLKGVPEPIRIYRVRPAQDAMVRPYGGHALARAGRLRTPDPSQLTGAEIRGHLRAAAESAWGHISEAFPLLATQARAVALGATGAVVLLVALLLAPNAVDRALSRQDLTAAQREVQAMRAGPKRTYFEGRLLEAHKDWDGASHDYESAVRGGERRGFDRLLELARGGSCEARVAAARALGRLGDQDAIAILRRMADDDTRSSPQDGILTQVLGCQSRTAARDALDQIRGIE
;
A
#
# COMPACT_ATOMS: atom_id res chain seq x y z
N MET A 1 8.06 1.21 28.85
CA MET A 1 7.37 0.60 27.70
C MET A 1 5.99 0.17 28.17
N ARG A 2 4.91 0.62 27.53
CA ARG A 2 3.54 0.30 27.94
C ARG A 2 3.01 -0.85 27.10
N THR A 3 2.53 -1.91 27.75
CA THR A 3 1.82 -3.02 27.09
C THR A 3 0.37 -3.05 27.52
N ALA A 4 -0.47 -3.71 26.72
CA ALA A 4 -1.87 -4.00 27.05
C ALA A 4 -2.32 -5.25 26.29
N ASN A 5 -3.20 -6.04 26.90
CA ASN A 5 -3.87 -7.13 26.19
C ASN A 5 -5.10 -6.56 25.46
N LEU A 6 -5.08 -6.55 24.13
CA LEU A 6 -6.13 -5.93 23.32
C LEU A 6 -6.59 -6.85 22.19
N ALA A 7 -7.89 -6.84 21.92
CA ALA A 7 -8.44 -7.42 20.71
C ALA A 7 -8.20 -6.45 19.55
N ILE A 8 -7.41 -6.89 18.58
CA ILE A 8 -7.07 -6.16 17.36
C ILE A 8 -7.97 -6.64 16.25
N VAL A 9 -8.70 -5.70 15.66
CA VAL A 9 -9.64 -5.93 14.57
C VAL A 9 -9.18 -5.16 13.35
N PHE A 10 -9.17 -5.84 12.21
CA PHE A 10 -9.10 -5.22 10.90
C PHE A 10 -10.46 -5.30 10.23
N THR A 11 -10.87 -4.21 9.59
CA THR A 11 -11.96 -4.21 8.61
C THR A 11 -11.42 -3.68 7.29
N GLU A 12 -11.72 -4.35 6.19
CA GLU A 12 -11.20 -4.01 4.87
C GLU A 12 -12.27 -4.08 3.79
N ILE A 13 -12.27 -3.08 2.91
CA ILE A 13 -13.07 -3.08 1.68
C ILE A 13 -12.50 -4.13 0.71
N VAL A 14 -13.32 -5.10 0.33
CA VAL A 14 -12.91 -6.18 -0.57
C VAL A 14 -12.60 -5.64 -1.97
N GLY A 15 -11.48 -6.07 -2.53
CA GLY A 15 -11.06 -5.71 -3.89
C GLY A 15 -10.71 -4.23 -4.06
N TYR A 16 -10.56 -3.46 -2.98
CA TYR A 16 -10.23 -2.04 -3.05
C TYR A 16 -8.97 -1.78 -3.87
N ALA A 17 -7.89 -2.51 -3.59
CA ALA A 17 -6.62 -2.37 -4.30
C ALA A 17 -6.74 -2.67 -5.80
N ASP A 18 -7.48 -3.71 -6.17
CA ASP A 18 -7.69 -4.09 -7.58
C ASP A 18 -8.50 -3.03 -8.33
N ARG A 19 -9.49 -2.44 -7.64
CA ARG A 19 -10.36 -1.38 -8.17
C ARG A 19 -9.62 -0.05 -8.36
N LEU A 20 -8.50 0.20 -7.65
CA LEU A 20 -7.74 1.46 -7.78
C LEU A 20 -7.28 1.75 -9.22
N SER A 21 -7.02 0.73 -10.03
CA SER A 21 -6.62 0.89 -11.44
C SER A 21 -7.77 1.32 -12.36
N ARG A 22 -9.02 1.17 -11.92
CA ARG A 22 -10.24 1.39 -12.71
C ARG A 22 -11.11 2.53 -12.19
N LEU A 23 -10.84 3.01 -10.98
CA LEU A 23 -11.57 4.11 -10.35
C LEU A 23 -10.83 5.43 -10.55
N THR A 24 -11.60 6.50 -10.73
CA THR A 24 -11.05 7.85 -10.60
C THR A 24 -10.66 8.12 -9.14
N TYR A 25 -9.80 9.12 -8.93
CA TYR A 25 -9.43 9.55 -7.58
C TYR A 25 -10.65 9.90 -6.71
N GLU A 26 -11.64 10.58 -7.28
CA GLU A 26 -12.86 10.96 -6.56
C GLU A 26 -13.70 9.73 -6.17
N GLN A 27 -13.83 8.75 -7.07
CA GLN A 27 -14.54 7.50 -6.78
C GLN A 27 -13.86 6.69 -5.67
N SER A 28 -12.52 6.61 -5.70
CA SER A 28 -11.73 5.99 -4.63
C SER A 28 -11.93 6.70 -3.29
N GLN A 29 -11.85 8.04 -3.25
CA GLN A 29 -12.06 8.82 -2.04
C GLN A 29 -13.48 8.69 -1.49
N ARG A 30 -14.49 8.66 -2.36
CA ARG A 30 -15.89 8.42 -1.99
C ARG A 30 -16.05 7.06 -1.33
N MET A 31 -15.45 6.01 -1.88
CA MET A 31 -15.51 4.65 -1.34
C MET A 31 -14.89 4.57 0.05
N LEU A 32 -13.74 5.22 0.27
CA LEU A 32 -13.11 5.30 1.59
C LEU A 32 -13.98 6.05 2.61
N ARG A 33 -14.52 7.22 2.22
CA ARG A 33 -15.41 8.00 3.10
C ARG A 33 -16.68 7.23 3.44
N LEU A 34 -17.24 6.50 2.49
CA LEU A 34 -18.41 5.66 2.71
C LEU A 34 -18.12 4.56 3.73
N HIS A 35 -17.01 3.83 3.55
CA HIS A 35 -16.59 2.80 4.50
C HIS A 35 -16.43 3.37 5.90
N GLU A 36 -15.67 4.46 6.06
CA GLU A 36 -15.48 5.12 7.35
C GLU A 36 -16.81 5.60 7.97
N ALA A 37 -17.70 6.19 7.17
CA ALA A 37 -18.99 6.69 7.64
C ALA A 37 -19.92 5.56 8.12
N LEU A 38 -19.83 4.37 7.53
CA LEU A 38 -20.61 3.21 7.95
C LEU A 38 -20.04 2.54 9.21
N VAL A 39 -18.72 2.44 9.34
CA VAL A 39 -18.07 1.58 10.37
C VAL A 39 -17.58 2.32 11.60
N ILE A 40 -17.15 3.59 11.51
CA ILE A 40 -16.64 4.35 12.67
C ILE A 40 -17.69 4.53 13.78
N PRO A 41 -18.97 4.83 13.48
CA PRO A 41 -19.99 4.92 14.52
C PRO A 41 -20.15 3.61 15.30
N LEU A 42 -20.00 2.46 14.61
CA LEU A 42 -20.05 1.15 15.25
C LEU A 42 -18.87 0.93 16.18
N PHE A 43 -17.64 1.27 15.76
CA PHE A 43 -16.48 1.15 16.66
C PHE A 43 -16.73 1.89 17.98
N ARG A 44 -17.25 3.12 17.93
CA ARG A 44 -17.57 3.88 19.15
C ARG A 44 -18.65 3.20 19.98
N ALA A 45 -19.72 2.72 19.36
CA ALA A 45 -20.82 2.05 20.05
C ALA A 45 -20.37 0.78 20.79
N PHE A 46 -19.41 0.04 20.23
CA PHE A 46 -18.82 -1.16 20.81
C PHE A 46 -17.53 -0.88 21.61
N ARG A 47 -17.27 0.38 21.98
CA ARG A 47 -16.08 0.80 22.76
C ARG A 47 -14.73 0.44 22.11
N GLY A 48 -14.71 0.33 20.79
CA GLY A 48 -13.52 0.23 19.97
C GLY A 48 -12.87 1.58 19.73
N ARG A 49 -11.53 1.60 19.73
CA ARG A 49 -10.73 2.76 19.37
C ARG A 49 -10.08 2.53 18.02
N ARG A 50 -10.45 3.35 17.03
CA ARG A 50 -9.72 3.40 15.75
C ARG A 50 -8.29 3.81 16.03
N VAL A 51 -7.35 2.97 15.61
CA VAL A 51 -5.90 3.23 15.75
C VAL A 51 -5.39 3.95 14.51
N LYS A 52 -5.63 3.37 13.32
CA LYS A 52 -5.20 3.96 12.03
C LYS A 52 -5.99 3.44 10.84
N THR A 53 -5.92 4.19 9.75
CA THR A 53 -6.45 3.85 8.42
C THR A 53 -5.30 3.58 7.47
N MET A 54 -5.42 2.53 6.65
CA MET A 54 -4.42 2.06 5.69
C MET A 54 -5.12 1.74 4.36
N GLY A 55 -5.41 2.77 3.57
CA GLY A 55 -6.23 2.63 2.36
C GLY A 55 -7.66 2.21 2.71
N GLY A 56 -8.16 1.14 2.09
CA GLY A 56 -9.49 0.57 2.37
C GLY A 56 -9.57 -0.23 3.68
N THR A 57 -8.52 -0.20 4.50
CA THR A 57 -8.39 -1.05 5.70
C THR A 57 -8.28 -0.19 6.95
N LEU A 58 -9.05 -0.51 8.00
CA LEU A 58 -9.00 0.15 9.29
C LEU A 58 -8.48 -0.81 10.36
N LEU A 59 -7.58 -0.33 11.22
CA LEU A 59 -7.15 -1.02 12.42
C LEU A 59 -7.85 -0.43 13.63
N VAL A 60 -8.50 -1.29 14.40
CA VAL A 60 -9.28 -0.93 15.59
C VAL A 60 -8.85 -1.81 16.74
N ALA A 61 -8.71 -1.21 17.93
CA ALA A 61 -8.39 -1.93 19.15
C ALA A 61 -9.57 -1.89 20.13
N PHE A 62 -9.83 -3.03 20.77
CA PHE A 62 -10.88 -3.22 21.77
C PHE A 62 -10.28 -3.83 23.03
N GLU A 63 -10.79 -3.42 24.19
CA GLU A 63 -10.45 -4.07 25.48
C GLU A 63 -11.20 -5.39 25.65
N SER A 64 -12.37 -5.54 25.02
CA SER A 64 -13.21 -6.74 25.10
C SER A 64 -13.21 -7.52 23.78
N PRO A 65 -12.75 -8.79 23.77
CA PRO A 65 -12.88 -9.70 22.63
C PRO A 65 -14.33 -9.89 22.16
N THR A 66 -15.27 -9.97 23.11
CA THR A 66 -16.71 -10.08 22.81
C THR A 66 -17.21 -8.87 22.03
N GLN A 67 -16.86 -7.65 22.46
CA GLN A 67 -17.26 -6.41 21.77
C GLN A 67 -16.63 -6.32 20.37
N ALA A 68 -15.39 -6.78 20.21
CA ALA A 68 -14.72 -6.84 18.92
C ALA A 68 -15.50 -7.70 17.90
N VAL A 69 -15.90 -8.91 18.28
CA VAL A 69 -16.65 -9.82 17.40
C VAL A 69 -18.06 -9.31 17.13
N LEU A 70 -18.77 -8.82 18.15
CA LEU A 70 -20.10 -8.21 17.98
C LEU A 70 -20.06 -6.98 17.07
N CYS A 71 -19.01 -6.16 17.19
CA CYS A 71 -18.79 -5.03 16.29
C CYS A 71 -18.59 -5.50 14.84
N GLY A 72 -17.84 -6.58 14.62
CA GLY A 72 -17.67 -7.20 13.30
C GLY A 72 -19.01 -7.63 12.69
N ALA A 73 -19.83 -8.35 13.46
CA ALA A 73 -21.16 -8.77 13.02
C ALA A 73 -22.07 -7.57 12.69
N ALA A 74 -22.06 -6.54 13.55
CA ALA A 74 -22.83 -5.32 13.33
C ALA A 74 -22.36 -4.52 12.10
N VAL A 75 -21.06 -4.52 11.79
CA VAL A 75 -20.52 -3.93 10.56
C VAL A 75 -21.11 -4.60 9.33
N GLN A 76 -21.17 -5.94 9.32
CA GLN A 76 -21.70 -6.68 8.18
C GLN A 76 -23.20 -6.48 8.01
N ASP A 77 -23.98 -6.49 9.09
CA ASP A 77 -25.41 -6.16 9.06
C ASP A 77 -25.67 -4.73 8.56
N ARG A 78 -24.83 -3.78 8.97
CA ARG A 78 -24.96 -2.37 8.57
C ARG A 78 -24.65 -2.17 7.09
N ILE A 79 -23.65 -2.88 6.57
CA ILE A 79 -23.28 -2.86 5.16
C ILE A 79 -24.34 -3.56 4.31
N TRP A 80 -24.93 -4.64 4.80
CA TRP A 80 -26.08 -5.27 4.16
C TRP A 80 -27.24 -4.29 4.03
N ASP A 81 -27.65 -3.62 5.13
CA ASP A 81 -28.72 -2.60 5.11
C ASP A 81 -28.41 -1.49 4.08
N TRP A 82 -27.15 -1.03 4.02
CA TRP A 82 -26.71 -0.04 3.04
C TRP A 82 -26.88 -0.55 1.61
N ASN A 83 -26.35 -1.73 1.30
CA ASN A 83 -26.33 -2.30 -0.05
C ASN A 83 -27.75 -2.55 -0.60
N GLN A 84 -28.73 -2.82 0.26
CA GLN A 84 -30.13 -2.94 -0.13
C GLN A 84 -30.76 -1.57 -0.49
N SER A 85 -30.25 -0.48 0.08
CA SER A 85 -30.80 0.87 -0.10
C SER A 85 -30.18 1.66 -1.25
N VAL A 86 -29.13 1.15 -1.88
CA VAL A 86 -28.37 1.85 -2.93
C VAL A 86 -28.20 1.04 -4.21
N PRO A 87 -27.97 1.70 -5.37
CA PRO A 87 -27.62 1.03 -6.61
C PRO A 87 -26.32 0.24 -6.50
N GLU A 88 -26.12 -0.74 -7.39
CA GLU A 88 -24.96 -1.65 -7.39
C GLU A 88 -23.60 -0.92 -7.37
N TRP A 89 -23.47 0.19 -8.09
CA TRP A 89 -22.25 0.97 -8.19
C TRP A 89 -21.85 1.70 -6.89
N ASP A 90 -22.77 1.83 -5.95
CA ASP A 90 -22.54 2.40 -4.60
C ASP A 90 -22.44 1.33 -3.50
N ARG A 91 -22.54 0.05 -3.87
CA ARG A 91 -22.41 -1.07 -2.93
C ARG A 91 -20.94 -1.27 -2.58
N ILE A 92 -20.72 -1.63 -1.32
CA ILE A 92 -19.41 -2.05 -0.83
C ILE A 92 -19.50 -3.40 -0.15
N GLU A 93 -18.44 -4.18 -0.24
CA GLU A 93 -18.26 -5.39 0.53
C GLU A 93 -17.07 -5.22 1.45
N VAL A 94 -17.21 -5.72 2.67
CA VAL A 94 -16.18 -5.61 3.69
C VAL A 94 -15.93 -6.98 4.28
N ARG A 95 -14.69 -7.22 4.70
CA ARG A 95 -14.30 -8.38 5.48
C ARG A 95 -13.72 -7.95 6.82
N VAL A 96 -13.85 -8.80 7.82
CA VAL A 96 -13.38 -8.54 9.19
C VAL A 96 -12.49 -9.67 9.67
N GLY A 97 -11.33 -9.31 10.23
CA GLY A 97 -10.35 -10.23 10.82
C GLY A 97 -9.96 -9.79 12.23
N ALA A 98 -9.95 -10.70 13.20
CA ALA A 98 -9.62 -10.34 14.58
C ALA A 98 -8.69 -11.34 15.30
N ASN A 99 -7.89 -10.83 16.22
CA ASN A 99 -7.06 -11.60 17.14
C ASN A 99 -6.87 -10.81 18.46
N VAL A 100 -6.65 -11.49 19.59
CA VAL A 100 -6.31 -10.85 20.86
C VAL A 100 -4.94 -11.31 21.35
N GLY A 101 -4.22 -10.41 22.01
CA GLY A 101 -2.97 -10.72 22.69
C GLY A 101 -2.31 -9.46 23.26
N GLU A 102 -1.17 -9.64 23.90
CA GLU A 102 -0.39 -8.52 24.43
C GLU A 102 0.25 -7.72 23.30
N VAL A 103 -0.05 -6.42 23.25
CA VAL A 103 0.51 -5.48 22.29
C VAL A 103 1.31 -4.40 23.00
N ARG A 104 2.34 -3.89 22.32
CA ARG A 104 3.07 -2.69 22.73
C ARG A 104 2.33 -1.46 22.23
N LEU A 105 2.12 -0.50 23.13
CA LEU A 105 1.52 0.79 22.83
C LEU A 105 2.61 1.84 22.68
N ASP A 106 2.59 2.59 21.58
CA ASP A 106 3.53 3.67 21.34
C ASP A 106 2.90 4.78 20.49
N LYS A 107 2.95 6.02 20.99
CA LYS A 107 2.41 7.24 20.33
C LYS A 107 1.01 7.06 19.71
N GLY A 108 0.12 6.35 20.39
CA GLY A 108 -1.26 6.12 19.95
C GLY A 108 -1.45 4.90 19.02
N ASP A 109 -0.36 4.29 18.56
CA ASP A 109 -0.33 3.10 17.71
C ASP A 109 -0.14 1.81 18.53
N VAL A 110 -0.33 0.66 17.86
CA VAL A 110 -0.23 -0.69 18.45
C VAL A 110 0.69 -1.57 17.62
N PHE A 111 1.56 -2.32 18.30
CA PHE A 111 2.56 -3.17 17.67
C PHE A 111 2.65 -4.53 18.37
N GLY A 112 3.12 -5.54 17.63
CA GLY A 112 3.41 -6.85 18.17
C GLY A 112 2.84 -7.96 17.30
N GLU A 113 3.17 -9.20 17.67
CA GLU A 113 2.68 -10.39 17.00
C GLU A 113 1.14 -10.44 16.90
N PRO A 114 0.34 -10.04 17.91
CA PRO A 114 -1.11 -10.10 17.80
C PRO A 114 -1.69 -9.25 16.66
N VAL A 115 -1.04 -8.13 16.31
CA VAL A 115 -1.42 -7.27 15.18
C VAL A 115 -1.14 -7.97 13.86
N ASN A 116 0.01 -8.64 13.76
CA ASN A 116 0.38 -9.40 12.57
C ASN A 116 -0.58 -10.57 12.35
N ILE A 117 -0.90 -11.33 13.41
CA ILE A 117 -1.87 -12.43 13.35
C ILE A 117 -3.24 -11.91 12.90
N ALA A 118 -3.76 -10.83 13.50
CA ALA A 118 -5.06 -10.26 13.10
C ALA A 118 -5.10 -9.89 11.60
N SER A 119 -4.02 -9.31 11.08
CA SER A 119 -3.89 -8.98 9.65
C SER A 119 -3.87 -10.23 8.76
N ARG A 120 -3.27 -11.33 9.22
CA ARG A 120 -3.28 -12.61 8.48
C ARG A 120 -4.65 -13.30 8.54
N VAL A 121 -5.32 -13.24 9.69
CA VAL A 121 -6.69 -13.73 9.85
C VAL A 121 -7.66 -13.00 8.94
N LEU A 122 -7.51 -11.67 8.78
CA LEU A 122 -8.27 -10.89 7.79
C LEU A 122 -8.10 -11.45 6.37
N GLY A 123 -6.89 -11.87 6.00
CA GLY A 123 -6.61 -12.44 4.69
C GLY A 123 -7.34 -13.75 4.40
N LEU A 124 -7.84 -14.44 5.43
CA LEU A 124 -8.65 -15.66 5.32
C LEU A 124 -10.15 -15.36 5.19
N ALA A 125 -10.58 -14.13 5.48
CA ALA A 125 -11.97 -13.72 5.41
C ALA A 125 -12.37 -13.39 3.98
N GLY A 126 -13.49 -13.97 3.54
CA GLY A 126 -14.20 -13.61 2.32
C GLY A 126 -15.07 -12.35 2.48
N PRO A 127 -15.72 -11.90 1.40
CA PRO A 127 -16.67 -10.79 1.45
C PRO A 127 -17.82 -11.10 2.42
N GLY A 128 -18.14 -10.15 3.30
CA GLY A 128 -19.21 -10.31 4.28
C GLY A 128 -18.82 -11.13 5.52
N GLU A 129 -17.63 -11.75 5.55
CA GLU A 129 -17.26 -12.63 6.65
C GLU A 129 -16.64 -11.90 7.85
N VAL A 130 -16.82 -12.51 9.02
CA VAL A 130 -16.13 -12.15 10.26
C VAL A 130 -15.34 -13.38 10.74
N VAL A 131 -14.02 -13.30 10.64
CA VAL A 131 -13.11 -14.40 11.01
C VAL A 131 -12.22 -13.95 12.17
N PHE A 132 -11.99 -14.84 13.14
CA PHE A 132 -11.14 -14.54 14.29
C PHE A 132 -10.31 -15.74 14.73
N ALA A 133 -9.16 -15.46 15.35
CA ALA A 133 -8.29 -16.48 15.90
C ALA A 133 -8.86 -17.12 17.18
N GLU A 134 -8.39 -18.33 17.51
CA GLU A 134 -8.74 -19.05 18.73
C GLU A 134 -8.53 -18.26 20.02
N SER A 135 -7.54 -17.36 20.05
CA SER A 135 -7.32 -16.46 21.19
C SER A 135 -8.58 -15.65 21.56
N ILE A 136 -9.33 -15.19 20.55
CA ILE A 136 -10.60 -14.47 20.74
C ILE A 136 -11.66 -15.43 21.27
N TRP A 137 -11.77 -16.62 20.67
CA TRP A 137 -12.74 -17.66 21.08
C TRP A 137 -12.57 -18.08 22.55
N LEU A 138 -11.32 -18.21 23.00
CA LEU A 138 -10.99 -18.57 24.37
C LEU A 138 -11.25 -17.42 25.36
N SER A 139 -11.21 -16.16 24.90
CA SER A 139 -11.29 -14.97 25.76
C SER A 139 -12.63 -14.23 25.70
N MET A 140 -13.54 -14.62 24.82
CA MET A 140 -14.85 -13.97 24.65
C MET A 140 -15.97 -14.72 25.40
N ASN A 141 -17.11 -14.04 25.59
CA ASN A 141 -18.36 -14.70 25.97
C ASN A 141 -18.97 -15.36 24.73
N ARG A 142 -18.82 -16.69 24.62
CA ARG A 142 -19.27 -17.48 23.46
C ARG A 142 -20.80 -17.50 23.28
N ASN A 143 -21.56 -17.20 24.33
CA ASN A 143 -23.03 -17.18 24.25
C ASN A 143 -23.57 -15.95 23.49
N GLU A 144 -22.72 -14.98 23.17
CA GLU A 144 -23.12 -13.75 22.47
C GLU A 144 -23.11 -13.92 20.95
N VAL A 145 -22.36 -14.91 20.42
CA VAL A 145 -22.12 -15.08 18.99
C VAL A 145 -21.95 -16.55 18.65
N ASP A 146 -22.75 -17.03 17.71
CA ASP A 146 -22.57 -18.35 17.09
C ASP A 146 -21.40 -18.33 16.09
N ALA A 147 -20.45 -19.25 16.25
CA ALA A 147 -19.31 -19.39 15.35
C ALA A 147 -19.02 -20.85 15.01
N ASP A 148 -18.56 -21.07 13.79
CA ASP A 148 -18.08 -22.35 13.29
C ASP A 148 -16.57 -22.46 13.45
N ASP A 149 -16.10 -23.65 13.84
CA ASP A 149 -14.67 -23.97 13.86
C ASP A 149 -14.14 -24.04 12.43
N GLY A 150 -13.18 -23.18 12.13
CA GLY A 150 -12.54 -23.06 10.82
C GLY A 150 -11.30 -23.92 10.65
N GLY A 151 -10.92 -24.70 11.67
CA GLY A 151 -9.76 -25.58 11.68
C GLY A 151 -8.43 -24.86 11.96
N LEU A 152 -7.35 -25.65 11.95
CA LEU A 152 -5.98 -25.17 12.08
C LEU A 152 -5.47 -24.62 10.76
N VAL A 153 -4.82 -23.46 10.80
CA VAL A 153 -4.22 -22.80 9.63
C VAL A 153 -2.80 -22.34 9.95
N THR A 154 -1.89 -22.54 8.99
CA THR A 154 -0.53 -22.02 9.08
C THR A 154 -0.50 -20.62 8.49
N LEU A 155 -0.07 -19.64 9.28
CA LEU A 155 0.02 -18.24 8.86
C LEU A 155 1.48 -17.86 8.60
N LYS A 156 1.72 -17.08 7.54
CA LYS A 156 3.08 -16.59 7.22
C LYS A 156 3.67 -15.81 8.41
N GLY A 157 4.80 -16.30 8.92
CA GLY A 157 5.53 -15.66 10.02
C GLY A 157 5.01 -15.99 11.42
N VAL A 158 4.07 -16.94 11.53
CA VAL A 158 3.62 -17.51 12.81
C VAL A 158 4.18 -18.94 12.88
N PRO A 159 4.98 -19.29 13.91
CA PRO A 159 5.66 -20.59 13.95
C PRO A 159 4.71 -21.78 14.04
N GLU A 160 3.63 -21.64 14.79
CA GLU A 160 2.67 -22.71 15.05
C GLU A 160 1.35 -22.47 14.29
N PRO A 161 0.70 -23.53 13.77
CA PRO A 161 -0.65 -23.40 13.25
C PRO A 161 -1.61 -22.91 14.33
N ILE A 162 -2.45 -21.95 13.99
CA ILE A 162 -3.48 -21.45 14.91
C ILE A 162 -4.85 -21.91 14.44
N ARG A 163 -5.77 -22.16 15.37
CA ARG A 163 -7.17 -22.41 15.01
C ARG A 163 -7.88 -21.09 14.75
N ILE A 164 -8.77 -21.09 13.75
CA ILE A 164 -9.62 -19.94 13.43
C ILE A 164 -11.09 -20.30 13.57
N TYR A 165 -11.92 -19.29 13.74
CA TYR A 165 -13.37 -19.40 13.86
C TYR A 165 -14.03 -18.39 12.92
N ARG A 166 -15.22 -18.74 12.42
CA ARG A 166 -16.03 -17.88 11.56
C ARG A 166 -17.36 -17.63 12.22
N VAL A 167 -17.79 -16.37 12.34
CA VAL A 167 -19.15 -16.08 12.80
C VAL A 167 -20.12 -16.67 11.79
N ARG A 168 -21.09 -17.46 12.26
CA ARG A 168 -22.05 -18.16 11.41
C ARG A 168 -23.09 -17.16 10.86
N PRO A 169 -23.20 -16.98 9.53
CA PRO A 169 -24.25 -16.13 8.98
C PRO A 169 -25.61 -16.86 8.99
N ALA A 170 -26.69 -16.09 8.94
CA ALA A 170 -28.02 -16.59 8.63
C ALA A 170 -28.05 -17.19 7.22
N GLN A 171 -28.80 -18.28 7.04
CA GLN A 171 -28.88 -18.99 5.76
C GLN A 171 -29.82 -18.31 4.76
N ASP A 172 -30.68 -17.40 5.23
CA ASP A 172 -31.64 -16.68 4.40
C ASP A 172 -31.04 -15.34 3.94
N ALA A 173 -30.93 -15.16 2.61
CA ALA A 173 -30.38 -13.95 2.01
C ALA A 173 -31.30 -12.71 2.16
N MET A 174 -32.58 -12.91 2.53
CA MET A 174 -33.54 -11.83 2.76
C MET A 174 -33.43 -11.21 4.16
N VAL A 175 -32.66 -11.82 5.06
CA VAL A 175 -32.41 -11.27 6.39
C VAL A 175 -30.98 -10.76 6.52
N ARG A 176 -30.76 -9.92 7.53
CA ARG A 176 -29.42 -9.48 7.90
C ARG A 176 -28.53 -10.70 8.20
N PRO A 177 -27.28 -10.73 7.67
CA PRO A 177 -26.42 -11.90 7.75
C PRO A 177 -26.11 -12.33 9.18
N TYR A 178 -26.13 -11.44 10.17
CA TYR A 178 -25.90 -11.76 11.58
C TYR A 178 -27.08 -11.39 12.48
N GLY A 179 -28.29 -11.38 11.91
CA GLY A 179 -29.55 -11.25 12.65
C GLY A 179 -29.85 -9.86 13.21
N GLY A 180 -28.95 -8.88 13.06
CA GLY A 180 -29.20 -7.50 13.47
C GLY A 180 -29.15 -7.24 14.99
N HIS A 181 -28.96 -8.27 15.82
CA HIS A 181 -28.95 -8.13 17.28
C HIS A 181 -27.81 -7.24 17.77
N ALA A 182 -26.60 -7.43 17.24
CA ALA A 182 -25.47 -6.58 17.56
C ALA A 182 -25.71 -5.15 17.05
N LEU A 183 -26.15 -4.99 15.80
CA LEU A 183 -26.44 -3.67 15.23
C LEU A 183 -27.50 -2.90 16.06
N ALA A 184 -28.53 -3.58 16.57
CA ALA A 184 -29.54 -2.97 17.42
C ALA A 184 -28.96 -2.41 18.73
N ARG A 185 -27.94 -3.05 19.31
CA ARG A 185 -27.24 -2.55 20.52
C ARG A 185 -26.47 -1.26 20.27
N ALA A 186 -26.06 -1.00 19.02
CA ALA A 186 -25.42 0.26 18.66
C ALA A 186 -26.39 1.46 18.60
N GLY A 187 -27.70 1.20 18.71
CA GLY A 187 -28.73 2.22 18.63
C GLY A 187 -28.96 2.75 17.21
N ARG A 188 -29.67 3.87 17.10
CA ARG A 188 -29.94 4.50 15.80
C ARG A 188 -28.70 5.22 15.28
N LEU A 189 -28.02 4.60 14.34
CA LEU A 189 -26.90 5.21 13.62
C LEU A 189 -27.41 5.99 12.41
N ARG A 190 -26.80 7.16 12.15
CA ARG A 190 -27.11 7.92 10.92
C ARG A 190 -26.68 7.10 9.70
N THR A 191 -27.52 7.09 8.68
CA THR A 191 -27.14 6.60 7.36
C THR A 191 -26.41 7.72 6.64
N PRO A 192 -25.20 7.46 6.09
CA PRO A 192 -24.51 8.45 5.27
C PRO A 192 -25.40 8.86 4.10
N ASP A 193 -25.44 10.14 3.75
CA ASP A 193 -26.12 10.60 2.53
C ASP A 193 -25.16 10.41 1.34
N PRO A 194 -25.48 9.53 0.36
CA PRO A 194 -24.62 9.33 -0.81
C PRO A 194 -24.28 10.62 -1.56
N SER A 195 -25.19 11.60 -1.57
CA SER A 195 -24.98 12.88 -2.27
C SER A 195 -23.95 13.77 -1.58
N GLN A 196 -23.81 13.65 -0.27
CA GLN A 196 -22.85 14.40 0.55
C GLN A 196 -21.45 13.76 0.56
N LEU A 197 -21.31 12.55 -0.01
CA LEU A 197 -20.02 11.89 -0.19
C LEU A 197 -19.32 12.33 -1.49
N THR A 198 -19.87 13.30 -2.22
CA THR A 198 -19.28 13.93 -3.41
C THR A 198 -18.25 15.01 -3.04
N GLY A 199 -17.43 15.47 -3.99
CA GLY A 199 -16.16 16.19 -3.78
C GLY A 199 -16.13 17.50 -2.98
N ALA A 200 -17.16 17.88 -2.22
CA ALA A 200 -17.16 19.09 -1.39
C ALA A 200 -16.78 18.79 0.06
N GLU A 201 -15.47 18.83 0.37
CA GLU A 201 -14.89 19.50 1.55
C GLU A 201 -13.42 19.10 1.80
N ILE A 202 -12.56 19.57 0.90
CA ILE A 202 -11.10 19.59 1.12
C ILE A 202 -10.72 20.49 2.32
N ARG A 203 -11.61 21.36 2.81
CA ARG A 203 -11.31 22.33 3.88
C ARG A 203 -11.39 21.76 5.31
N GLY A 204 -12.25 20.77 5.57
CA GLY A 204 -12.43 20.21 6.92
C GLY A 204 -11.31 19.25 7.31
N HIS A 205 -10.93 18.36 6.40
CA HIS A 205 -9.86 17.38 6.65
C HIS A 205 -8.45 17.99 6.59
N LEU A 206 -8.23 19.06 5.82
CA LEU A 206 -6.96 19.79 5.85
C LEU A 206 -6.71 20.49 7.19
N ARG A 207 -7.74 20.98 7.89
CA ARG A 207 -7.56 21.56 9.24
C ARG A 207 -7.22 20.49 10.28
N ALA A 208 -7.94 19.36 10.29
CA ALA A 208 -7.64 18.26 11.21
C ALA A 208 -6.27 17.60 10.93
N ALA A 209 -5.87 17.48 9.66
CA ALA A 209 -4.55 16.97 9.27
C ALA A 209 -3.43 17.99 9.54
N ALA A 210 -3.68 19.29 9.35
CA ALA A 210 -2.73 20.35 9.66
C ALA A 210 -2.53 20.53 11.17
N GLU A 211 -3.59 20.44 11.99
CA GLU A 211 -3.48 20.50 13.46
C GLU A 211 -2.70 19.30 14.02
N SER A 212 -2.88 18.11 13.44
CA SER A 212 -2.10 16.92 13.80
C SER A 212 -0.64 16.96 13.30
N ALA A 213 -0.36 17.65 12.20
CA ALA A 213 0.99 17.78 11.65
C ALA A 213 1.79 18.92 12.31
N TRP A 214 1.14 20.02 12.69
CA TRP A 214 1.81 21.20 13.27
C TRP A 214 2.34 20.94 14.68
N GLY A 215 1.63 20.13 15.49
CA GLY A 215 2.09 19.69 16.81
C GLY A 215 3.30 18.76 16.80
N HIS A 216 3.72 18.25 15.62
CA HIS A 216 4.87 17.36 15.48
C HIS A 216 6.07 18.01 14.78
N ILE A 217 5.96 19.24 14.27
CA ILE A 217 7.04 19.90 13.52
C ILE A 217 7.85 20.89 14.39
N SER A 218 7.29 21.40 15.50
CA SER A 218 8.00 22.41 16.32
C SER A 218 9.00 21.86 17.34
N GLU A 219 9.03 20.55 17.61
CA GLU A 219 9.91 19.97 18.65
C GLU A 219 10.95 18.96 18.13
N ALA A 220 10.99 18.68 16.82
CA ALA A 220 11.82 17.60 16.26
C ALA A 220 12.97 18.03 15.35
N PHE A 221 13.23 19.33 15.12
CA PHE A 221 14.25 19.74 14.15
C PHE A 221 15.15 20.88 14.63
N PRO A 222 16.34 20.53 15.15
CA PRO A 222 17.54 21.27 14.78
C PRO A 222 18.55 20.41 13.99
N LEU A 223 18.24 19.16 13.62
CA LEU A 223 19.24 18.22 13.08
C LEU A 223 18.77 17.43 11.86
N LEU A 224 18.45 18.12 10.75
CA LEU A 224 18.65 17.57 9.40
C LEU A 224 19.03 18.70 8.45
N ALA A 225 20.14 19.37 8.77
CA ALA A 225 21.12 19.60 7.73
C ALA A 225 21.96 18.31 7.65
N THR A 226 22.15 17.80 6.44
CA THR A 226 23.05 16.70 6.06
C THR A 226 22.55 15.25 6.23
N GLN A 227 22.44 14.59 5.06
CA GLN A 227 22.39 13.14 4.79
C GLN A 227 21.06 12.39 4.98
N ALA A 228 20.27 12.37 3.90
CA ALA A 228 19.18 11.41 3.70
C ALA A 228 19.69 10.18 2.92
N ARG A 229 19.73 9.01 3.56
CA ARG A 229 19.72 7.71 2.88
C ARG A 229 18.92 6.66 3.67
N ALA A 230 18.09 5.95 2.90
CA ALA A 230 17.61 4.56 3.05
C ALA A 230 16.33 4.23 3.87
N VAL A 231 15.29 3.89 3.09
CA VAL A 231 14.33 2.74 3.20
C VAL A 231 13.27 2.71 4.31
N ALA A 232 11.98 2.65 3.90
CA ALA A 232 11.00 1.68 4.42
C ALA A 232 9.80 1.51 3.45
N LEU A 233 9.60 0.28 2.97
CA LEU A 233 8.50 -0.19 2.11
C LEU A 233 7.22 -0.42 2.93
N GLY A 234 6.04 -0.16 2.34
CA GLY A 234 4.77 -0.76 2.80
C GLY A 234 3.72 0.16 3.41
N ALA A 235 3.70 1.45 3.09
CA ALA A 235 2.52 2.35 3.21
C ALA A 235 2.72 3.59 2.32
N THR A 236 3.53 3.42 1.28
CA THR A 236 4.30 4.49 0.69
C THR A 236 3.73 4.97 -0.64
N GLY A 237 2.81 4.27 -1.30
CA GLY A 237 2.30 4.71 -2.61
C GLY A 237 1.71 6.12 -2.58
N ALA A 238 0.76 6.41 -1.69
CA ALA A 238 0.10 7.71 -1.61
C ALA A 238 0.97 8.78 -0.95
N VAL A 239 1.77 8.44 0.08
CA VAL A 239 2.67 9.39 0.73
C VAL A 239 3.89 9.68 -0.15
N VAL A 240 4.48 8.69 -0.82
CA VAL A 240 5.54 8.90 -1.82
C VAL A 240 4.99 9.58 -3.06
N LEU A 241 3.76 9.32 -3.51
CA LEU A 241 3.16 10.07 -4.63
C LEU A 241 2.86 11.52 -4.23
N LEU A 242 2.33 11.77 -3.04
CA LEU A 242 2.05 13.13 -2.54
C LEU A 242 3.35 13.89 -2.26
N VAL A 243 4.34 13.22 -1.65
CA VAL A 243 5.70 13.73 -1.44
C VAL A 243 6.42 13.91 -2.78
N ALA A 244 6.27 13.02 -3.75
CA ALA A 244 6.81 13.19 -5.10
C ALA A 244 6.09 14.30 -5.86
N LEU A 245 4.79 14.52 -5.65
CA LEU A 245 4.06 15.64 -6.26
C LEU A 245 4.44 16.99 -5.61
N LEU A 246 4.74 17.00 -4.32
CA LEU A 246 5.19 18.17 -3.55
C LEU A 246 6.70 18.45 -3.72
N LEU A 247 7.52 17.41 -3.93
CA LEU A 247 8.97 17.48 -4.09
C LEU A 247 9.44 17.35 -5.55
N ALA A 248 8.56 17.04 -6.52
CA ALA A 248 8.93 16.98 -7.93
C ALA A 248 9.47 18.35 -8.34
N PRO A 249 10.78 18.46 -8.59
CA PRO A 249 11.45 19.75 -8.64
C PRO A 249 11.12 20.54 -9.92
N ASN A 250 10.45 19.91 -10.89
CA ASN A 250 10.12 20.50 -12.18
C ASN A 250 8.81 19.94 -12.77
N ALA A 251 8.29 20.62 -13.79
CA ALA A 251 7.02 20.30 -14.43
C ALA A 251 7.03 18.95 -15.16
N VAL A 252 8.17 18.50 -15.68
CA VAL A 252 8.32 17.20 -16.36
C VAL A 252 8.11 16.05 -15.37
N ASP A 253 8.79 16.06 -14.22
CA ASP A 253 8.65 15.02 -13.20
C ASP A 253 7.22 14.96 -12.64
N ARG A 254 6.53 16.11 -12.52
CA ARG A 254 5.10 16.15 -12.13
C ARG A 254 4.21 15.50 -13.19
N ALA A 255 4.43 15.79 -14.46
CA ALA A 255 3.64 15.23 -15.55
C ALA A 255 3.87 13.70 -15.69
N LEU A 256 5.13 13.25 -15.61
CA LEU A 256 5.49 11.83 -15.58
C LEU A 256 4.87 11.10 -14.39
N SER A 257 4.86 11.71 -13.20
CA SER A 257 4.24 11.14 -12.00
C SER A 257 2.71 11.01 -12.11
N ARG A 258 2.07 11.85 -12.93
CA ARG A 258 0.63 11.79 -13.24
C ARG A 258 0.32 10.86 -14.42
N GLN A 259 1.33 10.24 -15.02
CA GLN A 259 1.22 9.47 -16.26
C GLN A 259 0.67 10.29 -17.45
N ASP A 260 0.82 11.62 -17.41
CA ASP A 260 0.44 12.51 -18.51
C ASP A 260 1.64 12.71 -19.45
N LEU A 261 1.84 11.74 -20.33
CA LEU A 261 2.99 11.73 -21.25
C LEU A 261 2.93 12.89 -22.26
N THR A 262 1.73 13.33 -22.65
CA THR A 262 1.55 14.47 -23.55
C THR A 262 1.93 15.79 -22.88
N ALA A 263 1.59 15.98 -21.60
CA ALA A 263 2.09 17.12 -20.84
C ALA A 263 3.60 17.03 -20.62
N ALA A 264 4.13 15.86 -20.25
CA ALA A 264 5.56 15.68 -20.04
C ALA A 264 6.36 15.98 -21.30
N GLN A 265 5.90 15.51 -22.46
CA GLN A 265 6.54 15.77 -23.75
C GLN A 265 6.56 17.26 -24.10
N ARG A 266 5.45 17.98 -23.88
CA ARG A 266 5.38 19.44 -24.10
C ARG A 266 6.38 20.19 -23.21
N GLU A 267 6.45 19.81 -21.93
CA GLU A 267 7.38 20.42 -20.97
C GLU A 267 8.85 20.16 -21.36
N VAL A 268 9.20 18.95 -21.80
CA VAL A 268 10.56 18.64 -22.29
C VAL A 268 10.90 19.39 -23.57
N GLN A 269 9.95 19.50 -24.51
CA GLN A 269 10.15 20.24 -25.75
C GLN A 269 10.37 21.74 -25.51
N ALA A 270 9.76 22.29 -24.46
CA ALA A 270 9.97 23.68 -24.03
C ALA A 270 11.33 23.91 -23.35
N MET A 271 12.07 22.86 -22.97
CA MET A 271 13.41 23.00 -22.38
C MET A 271 14.45 23.39 -23.43
N ARG A 272 15.40 24.22 -23.00
CA ARG A 272 16.60 24.52 -23.81
C ARG A 272 17.39 23.23 -24.07
N ALA A 273 17.92 23.10 -25.28
CA ALA A 273 18.80 22.00 -25.65
C ALA A 273 19.99 21.92 -24.71
N GLY A 274 20.34 20.71 -24.27
CA GLY A 274 21.45 20.45 -23.37
C GLY A 274 21.25 19.20 -22.51
N PRO A 275 22.26 18.84 -21.70
CA PRO A 275 22.32 17.57 -20.96
C PRO A 275 21.11 17.32 -20.06
N LYS A 276 20.59 18.39 -19.46
CA LYS A 276 19.39 18.34 -18.62
C LYS A 276 18.14 17.95 -19.39
N ARG A 277 17.99 18.42 -20.64
CA ARG A 277 16.87 18.05 -21.51
C ARG A 277 17.01 16.60 -21.98
N THR A 278 18.21 16.21 -22.40
CA THR A 278 18.52 14.82 -22.80
C THR A 278 18.20 13.83 -21.69
N TYR A 279 18.48 14.15 -20.43
CA TYR A 279 18.05 13.34 -19.29
C TYR A 279 16.52 13.13 -19.25
N PHE A 280 15.74 14.19 -19.49
CA PHE A 280 14.27 14.07 -19.47
C PHE A 280 13.69 13.44 -20.74
N GLU A 281 14.37 13.54 -21.88
CA GLU A 281 14.06 12.76 -23.09
C GLU A 281 14.22 11.26 -22.79
N GLY A 282 15.29 10.87 -22.10
CA GLY A 282 15.47 9.52 -21.57
C GLY A 282 14.36 9.08 -20.62
N ARG A 283 13.87 9.98 -19.74
CA ARG A 283 12.73 9.68 -18.85
C ARG A 283 11.41 9.47 -19.59
N LEU A 284 11.22 10.09 -20.75
CA LEU A 284 10.05 9.85 -21.61
C LEU A 284 10.14 8.48 -22.31
N LEU A 285 11.31 8.15 -22.87
CA LEU A 285 11.58 6.85 -23.47
C LEU A 285 11.40 5.72 -22.44
N GLU A 286 11.88 5.94 -21.22
CA GLU A 286 11.70 5.02 -20.11
C GLU A 286 10.20 4.81 -19.79
N ALA A 287 9.39 5.87 -19.80
CA ALA A 287 7.95 5.75 -19.57
C ALA A 287 7.24 4.96 -20.69
N HIS A 288 7.78 4.97 -21.91
CA HIS A 288 7.36 4.14 -23.03
C HIS A 288 7.96 2.74 -23.03
N LYS A 289 8.79 2.40 -22.03
CA LYS A 289 9.54 1.14 -21.92
C LYS A 289 10.54 0.92 -23.06
N ASP A 290 11.01 1.99 -23.70
CA ASP A 290 12.16 1.95 -24.61
C ASP A 290 13.45 2.06 -23.79
N TRP A 291 13.88 0.92 -23.24
CA TRP A 291 14.99 0.87 -22.28
C TRP A 291 16.34 1.16 -22.91
N ASP A 292 16.55 0.74 -24.16
CA ASP A 292 17.80 0.99 -24.89
C ASP A 292 17.92 2.47 -25.25
N GLY A 293 16.85 3.09 -25.77
CA GLY A 293 16.80 4.53 -26.03
C GLY A 293 16.96 5.35 -24.75
N ALA A 294 16.23 4.99 -23.68
CA ALA A 294 16.35 5.67 -22.39
C ALA A 294 17.77 5.61 -21.81
N SER A 295 18.39 4.42 -21.85
CA SER A 295 19.75 4.24 -21.32
C SER A 295 20.80 4.98 -22.16
N HIS A 296 20.59 5.08 -23.48
CA HIS A 296 21.43 5.91 -24.35
C HIS A 296 21.33 7.40 -23.98
N ASP A 297 20.12 7.91 -23.77
CA ASP A 297 19.90 9.30 -23.38
C ASP A 297 20.46 9.62 -21.99
N TYR A 298 20.36 8.68 -21.03
CA TYR A 298 21.01 8.83 -19.73
C TYR A 298 22.52 8.85 -19.83
N GLU A 299 23.13 7.97 -20.63
CA GLU A 299 24.57 7.98 -20.90
C GLU A 299 25.01 9.31 -21.51
N SER A 300 24.29 9.79 -22.53
CA SER A 300 24.55 11.07 -23.20
C SER A 300 24.44 12.25 -22.22
N ALA A 301 23.41 12.24 -21.37
CA ALA A 301 23.22 13.24 -20.32
C ALA A 301 24.39 13.26 -19.33
N VAL A 302 24.88 12.09 -18.90
CA VAL A 302 26.03 11.96 -17.99
C VAL A 302 27.31 12.50 -18.61
N ARG A 303 27.60 12.14 -19.87
CA ARG A 303 28.74 12.68 -20.63
C ARG A 303 28.66 14.21 -20.76
N GLY A 304 27.44 14.75 -20.83
CA GLY A 304 27.18 16.19 -20.80
C GLY A 304 27.23 16.85 -19.42
N GLY A 305 27.47 16.11 -18.34
CA GLY A 305 27.57 16.63 -16.97
C GLY A 305 26.27 16.58 -16.14
N GLU A 306 25.20 15.95 -16.64
CA GLU A 306 23.97 15.72 -15.89
C GLU A 306 24.05 14.38 -15.12
N ARG A 307 24.55 14.43 -13.88
CA ARG A 307 24.80 13.25 -13.03
C ARG A 307 23.54 12.44 -12.72
N ARG A 308 22.34 13.04 -12.79
CA ARG A 308 21.07 12.31 -12.56
C ARG A 308 20.84 11.16 -13.53
N GLY A 309 21.44 11.21 -14.74
CA GLY A 309 21.42 10.09 -15.67
C GLY A 309 22.16 8.87 -15.10
N PHE A 310 23.30 9.08 -14.45
CA PHE A 310 24.11 8.02 -13.85
C PHE A 310 23.37 7.39 -12.67
N ASP A 311 22.82 8.22 -11.79
CA ASP A 311 22.01 7.75 -10.66
C ASP A 311 20.83 6.89 -11.14
N ARG A 312 20.16 7.30 -12.23
CA ARG A 312 19.04 6.55 -12.80
C ARG A 312 19.48 5.20 -13.39
N LEU A 313 20.62 5.15 -14.09
CA LEU A 313 21.19 3.90 -14.60
C LEU A 313 21.51 2.91 -13.46
N LEU A 314 22.07 3.38 -12.35
CA LEU A 314 22.31 2.55 -11.17
C LEU A 314 21.01 1.99 -10.56
N GLU A 315 19.94 2.79 -10.53
CA GLU A 315 18.62 2.35 -10.08
C GLU A 315 18.03 1.26 -10.98
N LEU A 316 18.08 1.46 -12.30
CA LEU A 316 17.61 0.48 -13.28
C LEU A 316 18.38 -0.83 -13.18
N ALA A 317 19.71 -0.79 -13.01
CA ALA A 317 20.53 -1.98 -12.82
C ALA A 317 20.19 -2.76 -11.54
N ARG A 318 19.79 -2.08 -10.45
CA ARG A 318 19.42 -2.71 -9.17
C ARG A 318 18.06 -3.39 -9.18
N GLY A 319 17.07 -2.81 -9.84
CA GLY A 319 15.67 -3.21 -9.63
C GLY A 319 14.74 -3.08 -10.84
N GLY A 320 15.27 -2.78 -12.03
CA GLY A 320 14.48 -2.75 -13.26
C GLY A 320 14.05 -4.14 -13.75
N SER A 321 13.20 -4.16 -14.79
CA SER A 321 12.93 -5.37 -15.59
C SER A 321 14.23 -5.93 -16.18
N CYS A 322 14.20 -7.16 -16.67
CA CYS A 322 15.37 -7.75 -17.32
C CYS A 322 15.97 -6.85 -18.41
N GLU A 323 15.11 -6.34 -19.30
CA GLU A 323 15.51 -5.47 -20.42
C GLU A 323 16.11 -4.16 -19.92
N ALA A 324 15.50 -3.54 -18.90
CA ALA A 324 16.01 -2.33 -18.28
C ALA A 324 17.37 -2.55 -17.60
N ARG A 325 17.55 -3.67 -16.91
CA ARG A 325 18.82 -4.05 -16.28
C ARG A 325 19.90 -4.22 -17.35
N VAL A 326 19.61 -4.95 -18.42
CA VAL A 326 20.56 -5.17 -19.53
C VAL A 326 20.99 -3.84 -20.17
N ALA A 327 20.03 -2.98 -20.54
CA ALA A 327 20.31 -1.70 -21.15
C ALA A 327 21.15 -0.79 -20.21
N ALA A 328 20.79 -0.76 -18.92
CA ALA A 328 21.51 0.02 -17.93
C ALA A 328 22.94 -0.50 -17.69
N ALA A 329 23.15 -1.82 -17.61
CA ALA A 329 24.48 -2.39 -17.44
C ALA A 329 25.41 -2.05 -18.61
N ARG A 330 24.92 -2.13 -19.86
CA ARG A 330 25.69 -1.73 -21.04
C ARG A 330 26.08 -0.24 -21.00
N ALA A 331 25.15 0.63 -20.61
CA ALA A 331 25.42 2.06 -20.48
C ALA A 331 26.44 2.35 -19.37
N LEU A 332 26.32 1.70 -18.20
CA LEU A 332 27.28 1.81 -17.10
C LEU A 332 28.67 1.31 -17.49
N GLY A 333 28.76 0.19 -18.22
CA GLY A 333 30.01 -0.34 -18.76
C GLY A 333 30.72 0.65 -19.69
N ARG A 334 29.97 1.31 -20.59
CA ARG A 334 30.50 2.36 -21.48
C ARG A 334 30.90 3.65 -20.75
N LEU A 335 30.26 3.97 -19.63
CA LEU A 335 30.60 5.13 -18.80
C LEU A 335 31.88 4.90 -17.98
N GLY A 336 32.26 3.65 -17.69
CA GLY A 336 33.54 3.34 -17.06
C GLY A 336 33.65 3.74 -15.58
N ASP A 337 32.54 4.05 -14.91
CA ASP A 337 32.54 4.62 -13.57
C ASP A 337 32.65 3.55 -12.47
N GLN A 338 33.57 3.75 -11.53
CA GLN A 338 33.87 2.86 -10.41
C GLN A 338 32.66 2.64 -9.48
N ASP A 339 31.79 3.64 -9.34
CA ASP A 339 30.59 3.57 -8.49
C ASP A 339 29.59 2.50 -8.99
N ALA A 340 29.69 2.10 -10.27
CA ALA A 340 28.85 1.06 -10.86
C ALA A 340 29.28 -0.38 -10.50
N ILE A 341 30.56 -0.59 -10.17
CA ILE A 341 31.16 -1.94 -10.04
C ILE A 341 30.44 -2.78 -8.98
N ALA A 342 30.14 -2.20 -7.81
CA ALA A 342 29.48 -2.94 -6.74
C ALA A 342 28.09 -3.46 -7.13
N ILE A 343 27.35 -2.66 -7.92
CA ILE A 343 26.01 -3.02 -8.41
C ILE A 343 26.11 -4.05 -9.52
N LEU A 344 27.03 -3.86 -10.46
CA LEU A 344 27.24 -4.78 -11.58
C LEU A 344 27.71 -6.15 -11.09
N ARG A 345 28.60 -6.23 -10.08
CA ARG A 345 28.98 -7.51 -9.44
C ARG A 345 27.79 -8.22 -8.84
N ARG A 346 26.99 -7.50 -8.03
CA ARG A 346 25.77 -8.07 -7.46
C ARG A 346 24.82 -8.57 -8.56
N MET A 347 24.68 -7.84 -9.66
CA MET A 347 23.84 -8.24 -10.80
C MET A 347 24.40 -9.44 -11.57
N ALA A 348 25.72 -9.60 -11.65
CA ALA A 348 26.38 -10.76 -12.26
C ALA A 348 26.25 -12.05 -11.42
N ASP A 349 26.07 -11.90 -10.11
CA ASP A 349 25.98 -12.98 -9.11
C ASP A 349 24.52 -13.37 -8.77
N ASP A 350 23.54 -12.57 -9.17
CA ASP A 350 22.14 -12.68 -8.77
C ASP A 350 21.42 -13.87 -9.44
N ASP A 351 20.99 -14.88 -8.65
CA ASP A 351 20.36 -16.09 -9.18
C ASP A 351 18.85 -15.97 -9.50
N THR A 352 18.29 -14.76 -9.44
CA THR A 352 16.83 -14.57 -9.56
C THR A 352 16.26 -14.92 -10.94
N ARG A 353 15.32 -15.89 -10.95
CA ARG A 353 14.36 -16.09 -12.04
C ARG A 353 13.46 -14.86 -12.14
N SER A 354 13.15 -14.49 -13.38
CA SER A 354 12.27 -13.42 -13.87
C SER A 354 11.51 -12.57 -12.83
N SER A 355 11.67 -11.25 -12.95
CA SER A 355 10.86 -10.26 -12.25
C SER A 355 9.38 -10.39 -12.63
N PRO A 356 8.42 -10.08 -11.73
CA PRO A 356 6.99 -9.99 -12.07
C PRO A 356 6.67 -8.98 -13.18
N GLN A 357 7.62 -8.10 -13.51
CA GLN A 357 7.51 -7.10 -14.57
C GLN A 357 8.04 -7.56 -15.93
N ASP A 358 8.60 -8.77 -16.01
CA ASP A 358 9.18 -9.32 -17.23
C ASP A 358 8.09 -9.78 -18.21
N GLY A 359 8.30 -9.52 -19.50
CA GLY A 359 7.41 -9.96 -20.57
C GLY A 359 7.38 -11.48 -20.73
N ILE A 360 6.32 -11.98 -21.38
CA ILE A 360 6.09 -13.43 -21.62
C ILE A 360 7.30 -14.07 -22.32
N LEU A 361 7.95 -13.38 -23.27
CA LEU A 361 9.14 -13.85 -23.97
C LEU A 361 10.36 -14.03 -23.05
N THR A 362 10.56 -13.11 -22.10
CA THR A 362 11.67 -13.15 -21.14
C THR A 362 11.51 -14.26 -20.11
N GLN A 363 10.26 -14.61 -19.78
CA GLN A 363 9.95 -15.76 -18.93
C GLN A 363 10.25 -17.11 -19.61
N VAL A 364 10.20 -17.14 -20.94
CA VAL A 364 10.45 -18.35 -21.76
C VAL A 364 11.93 -18.49 -22.15
N LEU A 365 12.61 -17.40 -22.51
CA LEU A 365 13.99 -17.41 -23.04
C LEU A 365 15.07 -17.15 -21.98
N GLY A 366 14.67 -16.76 -20.77
CA GLY A 366 15.59 -16.42 -19.67
C GLY A 366 16.19 -15.02 -19.78
N CYS A 367 16.56 -14.45 -18.63
CA CYS A 367 17.06 -13.09 -18.55
C CYS A 367 18.59 -13.00 -18.77
N GLN A 368 19.04 -12.13 -19.68
CA GLN A 368 20.45 -11.93 -20.03
C GLN A 368 21.18 -10.88 -19.17
N SER A 369 20.55 -10.38 -18.11
CA SER A 369 21.09 -9.35 -17.21
C SER A 369 22.46 -9.72 -16.63
N ARG A 370 22.69 -10.99 -16.29
CA ARG A 370 23.98 -11.46 -15.75
C ARG A 370 25.11 -11.32 -16.75
N THR A 371 24.89 -11.76 -17.99
CA THR A 371 25.88 -11.66 -19.07
C THR A 371 26.21 -10.20 -19.33
N ALA A 372 25.19 -9.35 -19.47
CA ALA A 372 25.39 -7.92 -19.66
C ALA A 372 26.17 -7.25 -18.51
N ALA A 373 25.96 -7.67 -17.25
CA ALA A 373 26.73 -7.16 -16.12
C ALA A 373 28.20 -7.62 -16.12
N ARG A 374 28.47 -8.87 -16.54
CA ARG A 374 29.85 -9.38 -16.68
C ARG A 374 30.59 -8.64 -17.79
N ASP A 375 29.97 -8.50 -18.95
CA ASP A 375 30.53 -7.75 -20.08
C ASP A 375 30.84 -6.30 -19.68
N ALA A 376 29.92 -5.66 -18.94
CA ALA A 376 30.13 -4.31 -18.43
C ALA A 376 31.28 -4.21 -17.41
N LEU A 377 31.45 -5.20 -16.52
CA LEU A 377 32.58 -5.25 -15.58
C LEU A 377 33.91 -5.43 -16.29
N ASP A 378 33.96 -6.29 -17.30
CA ASP A 378 35.16 -6.51 -18.09
C ASP A 378 35.50 -5.26 -18.93
N GLN A 379 34.48 -4.56 -19.43
CA GLN A 379 34.66 -3.27 -20.09
C GLN A 379 35.24 -2.20 -19.14
N ILE A 380 34.75 -2.10 -17.90
CA ILE A 380 35.28 -1.14 -16.90
C ILE A 380 36.74 -1.47 -16.55
N ARG A 381 37.07 -2.76 -16.39
CA ARG A 381 38.46 -3.21 -16.10
C ARG A 381 39.43 -2.93 -17.24
N GLY A 382 38.96 -2.88 -18.48
CA GLY A 382 39.77 -2.52 -19.64
C GLY A 382 39.98 -1.01 -19.83
N ILE A 383 39.34 -0.17 -18.99
CA ILE A 383 39.46 1.30 -19.00
C ILE A 383 40.44 1.80 -17.92
N GLU A 384 40.74 0.98 -16.89
CA GLU A 384 41.86 1.17 -15.94
C GLU A 384 43.22 0.88 -16.60
#